data_AF-A0A941PKI4-F1
#
_entry.id   AF-A0A941PKI4-F1
#
_cell.length_a   1.000
_cell.length_b   1.000
_cell.length_c   1.000
_cell.angle_alpha   90.00
_cell.angle_beta   90.00
_cell.angle_gamma   90.00
#
_symmetry.space_group_name_H-M   'P 1'
#
loop_
_entity.id
_entity.type
_entity.pdbx_description
1 polymer ?
#
loop_
_entity_poly.entity_id
_entity_poly.type
_entity_poly.pdbx_seq_one_letter_code
_entity_poly.pdbx_strand_id
1 'polypeptide(L)'
;MNWGVNEWVATISAALALASLVLNWIVVRRQTALQFESLKAQMDAEVLSWAHEAIDLVSQGAFLARGRGSVYAPDEFKRLSFDTCQKLSSSADRGRLFFPNEAPSEHGQEKEGAFQGFRPPILDAVVFASAQIARLAAEGEPDEEAARFIIKCRRLLVSEVQNAIDPRRRAQMLRQLAIGRMDDKKSSFRIAAELGETLEARYPGFLIDRRDEKWIAAREAMLKKG
;
A
#
# COMPACT_ATOMS: atom_id res chain seq x y z
N MET A 1 -56.11 10.67 44.03
CA MET A 1 -55.81 9.44 43.25
C MET A 1 -54.91 8.56 44.10
N ASN A 2 -55.49 7.56 44.80
CA ASN A 2 -54.69 6.57 45.50
C ASN A 2 -54.35 5.47 44.50
N TRP A 3 -53.09 5.39 44.13
CA TRP A 3 -52.60 4.33 43.26
C TRP A 3 -52.61 3.00 43.99
N GLY A 4 -53.11 1.96 43.33
CA GLY A 4 -53.03 0.59 43.79
C GLY A 4 -51.59 0.06 43.76
N VAL A 5 -51.27 -0.91 44.61
CA VAL A 5 -49.94 -1.53 44.68
C VAL A 5 -49.47 -2.03 43.30
N ASN A 6 -50.39 -2.56 42.48
CA ASN A 6 -50.08 -3.04 41.13
C ASN A 6 -49.63 -1.93 40.17
N GLU A 7 -50.19 -0.72 40.29
CA GLU A 7 -49.85 0.43 39.44
C GLU A 7 -48.44 0.92 39.76
N TRP A 8 -48.08 0.95 41.06
CA TRP A 8 -46.71 1.24 41.50
C TRP A 8 -45.69 0.22 40.99
N VAL A 9 -46.01 -1.08 41.09
CA VAL A 9 -45.14 -2.15 40.59
C VAL A 9 -44.93 -2.02 39.08
N ALA A 10 -46.00 -1.75 38.32
CA ALA A 10 -45.92 -1.55 36.87
C ALA A 10 -45.04 -0.35 36.49
N THR A 11 -45.20 0.79 37.16
CA THR A 11 -44.43 2.00 36.85
C THR A 11 -42.95 1.85 37.20
N ILE A 12 -42.63 1.24 38.35
CA ILE A 12 -41.23 0.97 38.73
C ILE A 12 -40.59 -0.02 37.74
N SER A 13 -41.31 -1.06 37.35
CA SER A 13 -40.82 -2.05 36.39
C SER A 13 -40.58 -1.42 35.01
N ALA A 14 -41.49 -0.57 34.54
CA ALA A 14 -41.34 0.17 33.29
C ALA A 14 -40.13 1.12 33.33
N ALA A 15 -39.92 1.83 34.45
CA ALA A 15 -38.77 2.71 34.64
C ALA A 15 -37.45 1.91 34.64
N LEU A 16 -37.41 0.75 35.33
CA LEU A 16 -36.26 -0.15 35.33
C LEU A 16 -35.97 -0.71 33.94
N ALA A 17 -37.00 -1.08 33.18
CA ALA A 17 -36.85 -1.57 31.82
C ALA A 17 -36.29 -0.48 30.89
N LEU A 18 -36.77 0.76 30.99
CA LEU A 18 -36.25 1.89 30.22
C LEU A 18 -34.81 2.21 30.60
N ALA A 19 -34.47 2.24 31.88
CA ALA A 19 -33.10 2.45 32.34
C ALA A 19 -32.16 1.34 31.82
N SER A 20 -32.61 0.09 31.87
CA SER A 20 -31.86 -1.06 31.35
C SER A 20 -31.66 -0.98 29.83
N LEU A 21 -32.69 -0.55 29.09
CA LEU A 21 -32.61 -0.33 27.65
C LEU A 21 -31.58 0.75 27.30
N VAL A 22 -31.62 1.89 28.01
CA VAL A 22 -30.68 3.01 27.78
C VAL A 22 -29.25 2.60 28.11
N LEU A 23 -29.02 1.93 29.25
CA LEU A 23 -27.70 1.43 29.62
C LEU A 23 -27.17 0.41 28.60
N ASN A 24 -28.00 -0.54 28.18
CA ASN A 24 -27.62 -1.52 27.17
C ASN A 24 -27.29 -0.83 25.84
N TRP A 25 -28.08 0.16 25.42
CA TRP A 25 -27.81 0.94 24.21
C TRP A 25 -26.46 1.70 24.27
N ILE A 26 -26.13 2.30 25.42
CA ILE A 26 -24.84 2.97 25.63
C ILE A 26 -23.69 1.96 25.57
N VAL A 27 -23.84 0.81 26.21
CA VAL A 27 -22.82 -0.25 26.24
C VAL A 27 -22.61 -0.80 24.83
N VAL A 28 -23.67 -1.13 24.10
CA VAL A 28 -23.61 -1.63 22.72
C VAL A 28 -22.92 -0.60 21.82
N ARG A 29 -23.30 0.68 21.90
CA ARG A 29 -22.64 1.73 21.12
C ARG A 29 -21.13 1.81 21.38
N ARG A 30 -20.71 1.73 22.66
CA ARG A 30 -19.29 1.72 23.03
C ARG A 30 -18.58 0.46 22.53
N GLN A 31 -19.21 -0.70 22.66
CA GLN A 31 -18.65 -1.96 22.17
C GLN A 31 -18.47 -1.94 20.65
N THR A 32 -19.46 -1.48 19.89
CA THR A 32 -19.35 -1.35 18.43
C THR A 32 -18.23 -0.38 18.03
N ALA A 33 -18.06 0.73 18.75
CA ALA A 33 -16.96 1.66 18.50
C ALA A 33 -15.59 1.02 18.75
N LEU A 34 -15.43 0.32 19.88
CA LEU A 34 -14.18 -0.38 20.20
C LEU A 34 -13.87 -1.52 19.22
N GLN A 35 -14.89 -2.26 18.79
CA GLN A 35 -14.75 -3.31 17.77
C GLN A 35 -14.25 -2.74 16.45
N PHE A 36 -14.83 -1.63 15.99
CA PHE A 36 -14.39 -0.96 14.77
C PHE A 36 -12.95 -0.45 14.88
N GLU A 37 -12.60 0.19 16.00
CA GLU A 37 -11.22 0.63 16.26
C GLU A 37 -10.24 -0.55 16.28
N SER A 38 -10.62 -1.68 16.89
CA SER A 38 -9.79 -2.88 16.93
C SER A 38 -9.58 -3.50 15.55
N LEU A 39 -10.63 -3.57 14.73
CA LEU A 39 -10.55 -4.09 13.37
C LEU A 39 -9.66 -3.20 12.50
N LYS A 40 -9.81 -1.88 12.64
CA LYS A 40 -8.96 -0.92 11.95
C LYS A 40 -7.50 -1.09 12.36
N ALA A 41 -7.21 -1.17 13.65
CA ALA A 41 -5.85 -1.35 14.14
C ALA A 41 -5.23 -2.68 13.66
N GLN A 42 -6.03 -3.75 13.56
CA GLN A 42 -5.61 -5.02 12.97
C GLN A 42 -5.26 -4.88 11.49
N MET A 43 -6.13 -4.25 10.69
CA MET A 43 -5.85 -3.98 9.28
C MET A 43 -4.58 -3.14 9.10
N ASP A 44 -4.41 -2.06 9.87
CA ASP A 44 -3.22 -1.21 9.82
C ASP A 44 -1.95 -2.00 10.16
N ALA A 45 -2.03 -2.93 11.13
CA ALA A 45 -0.92 -3.81 11.49
C ALA A 45 -0.58 -4.82 10.37
N GLU A 46 -1.58 -5.37 9.68
CA GLU A 46 -1.37 -6.26 8.53
C GLU A 46 -0.71 -5.52 7.35
N VAL A 47 -1.18 -4.30 7.06
CA VAL A 47 -0.57 -3.41 6.04
C VAL A 47 0.88 -3.11 6.38
N LEU A 48 1.18 -2.78 7.65
CA LEU A 48 2.55 -2.56 8.12
C LEU A 48 3.42 -3.80 7.98
N SER A 49 2.90 -4.97 8.35
CA SER A 49 3.61 -6.24 8.22
C SER A 49 3.97 -6.53 6.76
N TRP A 50 3.01 -6.37 5.86
CA TRP A 50 3.24 -6.50 4.42
C TRP A 50 4.29 -5.49 3.93
N ALA A 51 4.19 -4.24 4.37
CA ALA A 51 5.11 -3.19 3.95
C ALA A 51 6.56 -3.48 4.37
N HIS A 52 6.77 -3.98 5.59
CA HIS A 52 8.11 -4.39 6.04
C HIS A 52 8.68 -5.51 5.16
N GLU A 53 7.90 -6.56 4.90
CA GLU A 53 8.31 -7.66 4.01
C GLU A 53 8.67 -7.14 2.62
N ALA A 54 7.81 -6.31 2.03
CA ALA A 54 8.05 -5.73 0.70
C ALA A 54 9.30 -4.84 0.66
N ILE A 55 9.53 -4.00 1.67
CA ILE A 55 10.71 -3.14 1.77
C ILE A 55 12.00 -3.97 1.84
N ASP A 56 11.99 -5.04 2.63
CA ASP A 56 13.13 -5.93 2.77
C ASP A 56 13.44 -6.66 1.46
N LEU A 57 12.42 -7.15 0.75
CA LEU A 57 12.58 -7.80 -0.55
C LEU A 57 13.13 -6.84 -1.62
N VAL A 58 12.61 -5.61 -1.69
CA VAL A 58 13.14 -4.59 -2.61
C VAL A 58 14.59 -4.24 -2.23
N SER A 59 14.90 -4.17 -0.94
CA SER A 59 16.28 -3.94 -0.47
C SER A 59 17.22 -5.09 -0.88
N GLN A 60 16.79 -6.34 -0.73
CA GLN A 60 17.53 -7.52 -1.17
C GLN A 60 17.83 -7.46 -2.67
N GLY A 61 16.85 -7.05 -3.49
CA GLY A 61 17.04 -6.81 -4.92
C GLY A 61 18.15 -5.80 -5.24
N ALA A 62 18.21 -4.70 -4.50
CA ALA A 62 19.28 -3.72 -4.66
C ALA A 62 20.65 -4.29 -4.27
N PHE A 63 20.73 -5.10 -3.21
CA PHE A 63 21.97 -5.78 -2.82
C PHE A 63 22.42 -6.81 -3.83
N LEU A 64 21.50 -7.55 -4.45
CA LEU A 64 21.83 -8.45 -5.54
C LEU A 64 22.49 -7.69 -6.69
N ALA A 65 21.85 -6.61 -7.18
CA ALA A 65 22.42 -5.80 -8.27
C ALA A 65 23.85 -5.29 -7.95
N ARG A 66 24.10 -4.80 -6.74
CA ARG A 66 25.44 -4.30 -6.32
C ARG A 66 26.45 -5.40 -6.07
N GLY A 67 26.03 -6.55 -5.59
CA GLY A 67 26.90 -7.69 -5.30
C GLY A 67 27.14 -8.59 -6.51
N ARG A 68 26.48 -8.35 -7.64
CA ARG A 68 26.68 -9.10 -8.88
C ARG A 68 28.17 -9.13 -9.26
N GLY A 69 28.68 -10.31 -9.60
CA GLY A 69 30.06 -10.51 -10.06
C GLY A 69 31.17 -10.29 -9.02
N SER A 70 30.84 -9.77 -7.82
CA SER A 70 31.80 -9.43 -6.77
C SER A 70 31.57 -10.20 -5.47
N VAL A 71 30.32 -10.35 -5.07
CA VAL A 71 29.90 -11.00 -3.81
C VAL A 71 29.35 -12.40 -4.08
N TYR A 72 28.62 -12.58 -5.18
CA TYR A 72 27.91 -13.82 -5.46
C TYR A 72 28.56 -14.59 -6.61
N ALA A 73 28.69 -15.90 -6.45
CA ALA A 73 28.98 -16.79 -7.56
C ALA A 73 27.80 -16.79 -8.56
N PRO A 74 28.02 -17.01 -9.88
CA PRO A 74 26.97 -16.90 -10.88
C PRO A 74 25.73 -17.77 -10.61
N ASP A 75 25.91 -19.01 -10.18
CA ASP A 75 24.78 -19.92 -9.92
C ASP A 75 24.02 -19.55 -8.63
N GLU A 76 24.72 -19.07 -7.62
CA GLU A 76 24.10 -18.52 -6.42
C GLU A 76 23.28 -17.26 -6.76
N PHE A 77 23.85 -16.37 -7.57
CA PHE A 77 23.17 -15.17 -8.02
C PHE A 77 21.89 -15.47 -8.79
N LYS A 78 21.92 -16.45 -9.72
CA LYS A 78 20.72 -16.90 -10.45
C LYS A 78 19.64 -17.37 -9.49
N ARG A 79 20.00 -18.22 -8.52
CA ARG A 79 19.06 -18.75 -7.53
C ARG A 79 18.45 -17.64 -6.69
N LEU A 80 19.26 -16.74 -6.14
CA LEU A 80 18.80 -15.64 -5.30
C LEU A 80 17.95 -14.63 -6.07
N SER A 81 18.32 -14.31 -7.31
CA SER A 81 17.56 -13.40 -8.16
C SER A 81 16.19 -13.99 -8.52
N PHE A 82 16.13 -15.28 -8.85
CA PHE A 82 14.87 -15.98 -9.10
C PHE A 82 13.98 -16.01 -7.85
N ASP A 83 14.52 -16.41 -6.70
CA ASP A 83 13.79 -16.47 -5.42
C ASP A 83 13.26 -15.08 -5.01
N THR A 84 14.10 -14.05 -5.10
CA THR A 84 13.71 -12.66 -4.78
C THR A 84 12.62 -12.16 -5.73
N CYS A 85 12.71 -12.47 -7.02
CA CYS A 85 11.69 -12.10 -8.00
C CYS A 85 10.34 -12.78 -7.69
N GLN A 86 10.34 -14.08 -7.36
CA GLN A 86 9.11 -14.80 -7.01
C GLN A 86 8.47 -14.21 -5.75
N LYS A 87 9.28 -13.92 -4.72
CA LYS A 87 8.81 -13.29 -3.49
C LYS A 87 8.24 -11.89 -3.73
N LEU A 88 8.89 -11.05 -4.56
CA LEU A 88 8.37 -9.74 -4.92
C LEU A 88 7.06 -9.82 -5.71
N SER A 89 6.95 -10.77 -6.64
CA SER A 89 5.70 -11.01 -7.36
C SER A 89 4.57 -11.39 -6.41
N SER A 90 4.80 -12.36 -5.51
CA SER A 90 3.83 -12.76 -4.50
C SER A 90 3.49 -11.62 -3.53
N SER A 91 4.48 -10.81 -3.14
CA SER A 91 4.27 -9.63 -2.31
C SER A 91 3.39 -8.59 -3.01
N ALA A 92 3.54 -8.40 -4.33
CA ALA A 92 2.68 -7.49 -5.08
C ALA A 92 1.22 -7.97 -5.08
N ASP A 93 0.98 -9.27 -5.24
CA ASP A 93 -0.36 -9.85 -5.22
C ASP A 93 -1.00 -9.76 -3.83
N ARG A 94 -0.24 -10.03 -2.76
CA ARG A 94 -0.71 -9.81 -1.37
C ARG A 94 -1.06 -8.34 -1.14
N GLY A 95 -0.26 -7.43 -1.68
CA GLY A 95 -0.49 -5.99 -1.57
C GLY A 95 -1.83 -5.55 -2.18
N ARG A 96 -2.34 -6.24 -3.21
CA ARG A 96 -3.64 -5.94 -3.83
C ARG A 96 -4.82 -6.12 -2.88
N LEU A 97 -4.67 -6.93 -1.83
CA LEU A 97 -5.71 -7.11 -0.81
C LEU A 97 -5.94 -5.83 0.00
N PHE A 98 -4.90 -5.00 0.13
CA PHE A 98 -4.94 -3.73 0.86
C PHE A 98 -5.06 -2.52 -0.06
N PHE A 99 -4.49 -2.63 -1.27
CA PHE A 99 -4.38 -1.56 -2.25
C PHE A 99 -5.06 -1.97 -3.56
N PRO A 100 -6.41 -1.90 -3.63
CA PRO A 100 -7.13 -2.22 -4.85
C PRO A 100 -6.71 -1.31 -6.00
N ASN A 101 -6.83 -1.83 -7.22
CA ASN A 101 -6.59 -1.04 -8.41
C ASN A 101 -7.59 0.12 -8.53
N GLU A 102 -7.12 1.24 -9.08
CA GLU A 102 -7.93 2.42 -9.37
C GLU A 102 -8.74 2.22 -10.65
N ALA A 103 -9.97 2.76 -10.68
CA ALA A 103 -10.86 2.71 -11.84
C ALA A 103 -11.02 1.27 -12.44
N PRO A 104 -11.45 0.28 -11.63
CA PRO A 104 -11.54 -1.12 -12.06
C PRO A 104 -12.53 -1.35 -13.20
N SER A 105 -13.47 -0.43 -13.46
CA SER A 105 -14.42 -0.50 -14.58
C SER A 105 -13.90 0.12 -15.89
N GLU A 106 -12.74 0.78 -15.87
CA GLU A 106 -12.25 1.56 -17.03
C GLU A 106 -11.13 0.86 -17.80
N HIS A 107 -10.37 -0.04 -17.17
CA HIS A 107 -9.21 -0.69 -17.78
C HIS A 107 -9.15 -2.17 -17.43
N GLY A 108 -8.62 -3.00 -18.34
CA GLY A 108 -8.37 -4.42 -18.07
C GLY A 108 -9.61 -5.26 -17.80
N GLN A 109 -10.75 -4.97 -18.46
CA GLN A 109 -12.01 -5.68 -18.24
C GLN A 109 -11.93 -7.18 -18.58
N GLU A 110 -10.95 -7.56 -19.38
CA GLU A 110 -10.62 -8.94 -19.73
C GLU A 110 -9.89 -9.71 -18.60
N LYS A 111 -9.42 -9.02 -17.55
CA LYS A 111 -8.67 -9.59 -16.44
C LYS A 111 -9.59 -9.99 -15.28
N GLU A 112 -9.07 -10.82 -14.36
CA GLU A 112 -9.74 -11.15 -13.11
C GLU A 112 -9.94 -9.90 -12.24
N GLY A 113 -11.02 -9.86 -11.45
CA GLY A 113 -11.48 -8.65 -10.74
C GLY A 113 -10.40 -7.87 -9.98
N ALA A 114 -9.50 -8.56 -9.25
CA ALA A 114 -8.41 -7.92 -8.49
C ALA A 114 -7.28 -7.31 -9.37
N PHE A 115 -7.30 -7.61 -10.67
CA PHE A 115 -6.33 -7.16 -11.68
C PHE A 115 -6.95 -6.17 -12.68
N GLN A 116 -8.26 -5.94 -12.62
CA GLN A 116 -8.94 -4.90 -13.41
C GLN A 116 -8.59 -3.51 -12.88
N GLY A 117 -8.57 -2.52 -13.75
CA GLY A 117 -8.14 -1.16 -13.43
C GLY A 117 -6.62 -1.01 -13.38
N PHE A 118 -6.20 0.09 -12.79
CA PHE A 118 -4.82 0.53 -12.83
C PHE A 118 -4.14 0.33 -11.48
N ARG A 119 -2.93 -0.23 -11.55
CA ARG A 119 -2.15 -0.51 -10.37
C ARG A 119 -1.74 0.79 -9.67
N PRO A 120 -1.93 0.90 -8.33
CA PRO A 120 -1.48 2.07 -7.60
C PRO A 120 0.06 2.14 -7.50
N PRO A 121 0.64 3.34 -7.34
CA PRO A 121 2.10 3.54 -7.28
C PRO A 121 2.83 2.69 -6.24
N ILE A 122 2.18 2.40 -5.10
CA ILE A 122 2.72 1.55 -4.04
C ILE A 122 3.06 0.14 -4.54
N LEU A 123 2.21 -0.44 -5.40
CA LEU A 123 2.41 -1.77 -5.98
C LEU A 123 3.30 -1.72 -7.23
N ASP A 124 3.32 -0.59 -7.95
CA ASP A 124 4.26 -0.38 -9.05
C ASP A 124 5.71 -0.47 -8.58
N ALA A 125 6.05 0.12 -7.43
CA ALA A 125 7.38 0.03 -6.85
C ALA A 125 7.86 -1.42 -6.67
N VAL A 126 6.99 -2.29 -6.18
CA VAL A 126 7.29 -3.71 -5.95
C VAL A 126 7.46 -4.45 -7.29
N VAL A 127 6.54 -4.24 -8.23
CA VAL A 127 6.58 -4.92 -9.53
C VAL A 127 7.75 -4.45 -10.39
N PHE A 128 8.09 -3.17 -10.36
CA PHE A 128 9.24 -2.63 -11.09
C PHE A 128 10.55 -3.17 -10.53
N ALA A 129 10.69 -3.27 -9.20
CA ALA A 129 11.84 -3.93 -8.59
C ALA A 129 11.94 -5.40 -9.04
N SER A 130 10.82 -6.14 -9.01
CA SER A 130 10.77 -7.53 -9.49
C SER A 130 11.20 -7.64 -10.95
N ALA A 131 10.68 -6.78 -11.81
CA ALA A 131 10.96 -6.78 -13.25
C ALA A 131 12.43 -6.44 -13.56
N GLN A 132 13.05 -5.55 -12.79
CA GLN A 132 14.46 -5.22 -12.91
C GLN A 132 15.34 -6.41 -12.50
N ILE A 133 15.03 -7.06 -11.36
CA ILE A 133 15.81 -8.20 -10.86
C ILE A 133 15.73 -9.39 -11.81
N ALA A 134 14.55 -9.68 -12.35
CA ALA A 134 14.32 -10.78 -13.30
C ALA A 134 15.19 -10.69 -14.56
N ARG A 135 15.69 -9.49 -14.88
CA ARG A 135 16.47 -9.21 -16.08
C ARG A 135 17.95 -8.98 -15.81
N LEU A 136 18.40 -9.11 -14.56
CA LEU A 136 19.82 -9.09 -14.25
C LEU A 136 20.48 -10.34 -14.81
N ALA A 137 21.51 -10.16 -15.64
CA ALA A 137 22.37 -11.27 -16.04
C ALA A 137 23.19 -11.75 -14.84
N ALA A 138 23.43 -13.05 -14.75
CA ALA A 138 24.23 -13.62 -13.66
C ALA A 138 25.72 -13.33 -13.76
N GLU A 139 26.19 -13.12 -14.98
CA GLU A 139 27.57 -12.77 -15.29
C GLU A 139 27.70 -11.25 -15.45
N GLY A 140 28.92 -10.75 -15.24
CA GLY A 140 29.28 -9.35 -15.34
C GLY A 140 29.50 -8.66 -14.00
N GLU A 141 29.92 -7.40 -14.08
CA GLU A 141 30.28 -6.56 -12.94
C GLU A 141 29.06 -6.06 -12.13
N PRO A 142 29.25 -5.53 -10.91
CA PRO A 142 28.20 -4.85 -10.16
C PRO A 142 27.34 -3.89 -11.02
N ASP A 143 26.02 -4.05 -10.98
CA ASP A 143 25.08 -3.21 -11.72
C ASP A 143 24.58 -2.06 -10.82
N GLU A 144 25.38 -1.01 -10.74
CA GLU A 144 25.07 0.20 -9.96
C GLU A 144 23.85 0.97 -10.51
N GLU A 145 23.53 0.84 -11.79
CA GLU A 145 22.36 1.50 -12.36
C GLU A 145 21.07 0.79 -11.96
N ALA A 146 21.03 -0.54 -12.06
CA ALA A 146 19.92 -1.34 -11.57
C ALA A 146 19.73 -1.17 -10.07
N ALA A 147 20.83 -1.15 -9.30
CA ALA A 147 20.77 -0.90 -7.86
C ALA A 147 20.14 0.46 -7.53
N ARG A 148 20.57 1.54 -8.19
CA ARG A 148 19.97 2.87 -8.02
C ARG A 148 18.48 2.89 -8.38
N PHE A 149 18.09 2.20 -9.46
CA PHE A 149 16.70 2.07 -9.85
C PHE A 149 15.85 1.36 -8.79
N ILE A 150 16.32 0.23 -8.27
CA ILE A 150 15.62 -0.54 -7.23
C ILE A 150 15.55 0.28 -5.92
N ILE A 151 16.60 1.05 -5.59
CA ILE A 151 16.57 1.98 -4.45
C ILE A 151 15.51 3.07 -4.64
N LYS A 152 15.33 3.60 -5.86
CA LYS A 152 14.23 4.55 -6.14
C LYS A 152 12.86 3.88 -5.97
N CYS A 153 12.69 2.62 -6.41
CA CYS A 153 11.48 1.85 -6.16
C CYS A 153 11.19 1.73 -4.66
N ARG A 154 12.20 1.38 -3.85
CA ARG A 154 12.06 1.31 -2.38
C ARG A 154 11.62 2.64 -1.77
N ARG A 155 12.17 3.76 -2.25
CA ARG A 155 11.78 5.10 -1.76
C ARG A 155 10.31 5.40 -2.08
N LEU A 156 9.86 5.09 -3.30
CA LEU A 156 8.44 5.22 -3.68
C LEU A 156 7.55 4.35 -2.77
N LEU A 157 7.92 3.08 -2.56
CA LEU A 157 7.18 2.17 -1.68
C LEU A 157 7.05 2.75 -0.26
N VAL A 158 8.15 3.18 0.36
CA VAL A 158 8.12 3.77 1.72
C VAL A 158 7.25 5.02 1.77
N SER A 159 7.35 5.91 0.78
CA SER A 159 6.53 7.11 0.71
C SER A 159 5.04 6.78 0.62
N GLU A 160 4.64 5.82 -0.19
CA GLU A 160 3.23 5.44 -0.34
C GLU A 160 2.70 4.67 0.88
N VAL A 161 3.51 3.82 1.51
CA VAL A 161 3.17 3.16 2.79
C VAL A 161 2.90 4.21 3.87
N GLN A 162 3.75 5.24 3.97
CA GLN A 162 3.54 6.35 4.92
C GLN A 162 2.24 7.10 4.64
N ASN A 163 1.87 7.28 3.36
CA ASN A 163 0.61 7.92 2.98
C ASN A 163 -0.61 7.05 3.34
N ALA A 164 -0.49 5.73 3.28
CA ALA A 164 -1.59 4.80 3.51
C ALA A 164 -1.97 4.62 5.00
N ILE A 165 -1.00 4.52 5.90
CA ILE A 165 -1.25 4.07 7.28
C ILE A 165 -1.78 5.18 8.20
N ASP A 166 -1.50 6.47 7.95
CA ASP A 166 -2.12 7.52 8.77
C ASP A 166 -2.16 8.93 8.12
N PRO A 167 -3.28 9.30 7.48
CA PRO A 167 -3.50 10.65 6.94
C PRO A 167 -3.50 11.76 8.01
N ARG A 168 -3.86 11.44 9.27
CA ARG A 168 -3.96 12.44 10.37
C ARG A 168 -2.61 12.68 11.02
N ARG A 169 -1.81 11.63 11.21
CA ARG A 169 -0.42 11.73 11.64
C ARG A 169 0.44 12.31 10.54
N ARG A 170 0.10 12.13 9.25
CA ARG A 170 0.62 12.96 8.15
C ARG A 170 0.24 14.41 8.33
N ALA A 171 -1.02 14.77 8.58
CA ALA A 171 -1.38 16.19 8.80
C ALA A 171 -0.70 16.80 10.05
N GLN A 172 -0.47 16.02 11.10
CA GLN A 172 0.18 16.44 12.34
C GLN A 172 1.72 16.49 12.19
N MET A 173 2.35 15.50 11.55
CA MET A 173 3.76 15.52 11.16
C MET A 173 4.03 16.58 10.11
N LEU A 174 3.17 16.79 9.12
CA LEU A 174 3.30 17.87 8.14
C LEU A 174 3.15 19.23 8.83
N ARG A 175 2.37 19.37 9.91
CA ARG A 175 2.35 20.60 10.73
C ARG A 175 3.64 20.76 11.55
N GLN A 176 4.18 19.68 12.13
CA GLN A 176 5.45 19.70 12.89
C GLN A 176 6.68 19.85 11.99
N LEU A 177 6.63 19.29 10.78
CA LEU A 177 7.61 19.39 9.72
C LEU A 177 7.29 20.54 8.78
N ALA A 178 6.20 21.29 8.89
CA ALA A 178 5.96 22.50 8.07
C ALA A 178 7.00 23.59 8.37
N ILE A 179 7.72 23.47 9.50
CA ILE A 179 8.90 24.27 9.81
C ILE A 179 10.14 23.81 8.97
N GLY A 180 10.07 22.69 8.22
CA GLY A 180 11.20 22.18 7.41
C GLY A 180 10.94 21.16 6.26
N ARG A 181 9.69 20.88 5.84
CA ARG A 181 9.37 19.83 4.85
C ARG A 181 8.02 20.09 4.14
N MET A 182 7.89 21.26 3.51
CA MET A 182 6.81 21.57 2.55
C MET A 182 7.06 21.01 1.13
N ASP A 183 8.11 20.21 0.93
CA ASP A 183 8.67 19.94 -0.41
C ASP A 183 8.72 18.46 -0.79
N ASP A 184 7.58 17.77 -0.95
CA ASP A 184 7.53 16.73 -1.99
C ASP A 184 7.10 17.42 -3.29
N LYS A 185 8.07 18.01 -4.00
CA LYS A 185 7.86 18.76 -5.25
C LYS A 185 7.30 17.89 -6.40
N LYS A 186 7.30 16.56 -6.26
CA LYS A 186 6.85 15.61 -7.28
C LYS A 186 5.79 14.66 -6.71
N SER A 187 4.65 14.59 -7.39
CA SER A 187 3.56 13.62 -7.15
C SER A 187 4.04 12.16 -7.25
N SER A 188 3.48 11.25 -6.45
CA SER A 188 3.84 9.81 -6.47
C SER A 188 3.57 9.18 -7.84
N PHE A 189 2.53 9.64 -8.54
CA PHE A 189 2.27 9.28 -9.93
C PHE A 189 3.37 9.71 -10.88
N ARG A 190 3.96 10.90 -10.68
CA ARG A 190 5.11 11.36 -11.47
C ARG A 190 6.34 10.49 -11.23
N ILE A 191 6.57 10.06 -9.99
CA ILE A 191 7.68 9.16 -9.65
C ILE A 191 7.45 7.77 -10.27
N ALA A 192 6.23 7.23 -10.16
CA ALA A 192 5.85 5.96 -10.78
C ALA A 192 5.91 6.01 -12.31
N ALA A 193 5.57 7.14 -12.92
CA ALA A 193 5.75 7.41 -14.34
C ALA A 193 7.23 7.43 -14.73
N GLU A 194 8.07 8.20 -14.00
CA GLU A 194 9.52 8.25 -14.23
C GLU A 194 10.16 6.86 -14.15
N LEU A 195 9.78 6.06 -13.14
CA LEU A 195 10.26 4.68 -12.99
C LEU A 195 9.77 3.77 -14.11
N GLY A 196 8.49 3.86 -14.47
CA GLY A 196 7.93 3.08 -15.57
C GLY A 196 8.60 3.39 -16.91
N GLU A 197 8.76 4.67 -17.25
CA GLU A 197 9.43 5.08 -18.50
C GLU A 197 10.92 4.74 -18.49
N THR A 198 11.59 4.79 -17.33
CA THR A 198 12.99 4.30 -17.21
C THR A 198 13.07 2.80 -17.50
N LEU A 199 12.08 2.03 -17.03
CA LEU A 199 12.02 0.60 -17.26
C LEU A 199 11.67 0.27 -18.71
N GLU A 200 10.74 1.00 -19.32
CA GLU A 200 10.38 0.90 -20.75
C GLU A 200 11.57 1.25 -21.66
N ALA A 201 12.35 2.27 -21.32
CA ALA A 201 13.54 2.65 -22.06
C ALA A 201 14.61 1.55 -22.04
N ARG A 202 14.74 0.80 -20.93
CA ARG A 202 15.64 -0.36 -20.85
C ARG A 202 15.05 -1.60 -21.53
N TYR A 203 13.74 -1.77 -21.43
CA TYR A 203 13.04 -2.98 -21.86
C TYR A 203 11.79 -2.59 -22.67
N PRO A 204 11.94 -2.30 -23.97
CA PRO A 204 10.81 -1.88 -24.82
C PRO A 204 9.68 -2.91 -24.85
N GLY A 205 8.43 -2.44 -24.74
CA GLY A 205 7.23 -3.26 -24.66
C GLY A 205 6.90 -3.77 -23.26
N PHE A 206 7.56 -3.27 -22.21
CA PHE A 206 7.23 -3.63 -20.83
C PHE A 206 5.91 -2.97 -20.38
N LEU A 207 5.72 -1.70 -20.74
CA LEU A 207 4.49 -0.98 -20.49
C LEU A 207 3.48 -1.24 -21.62
N ILE A 208 2.25 -1.59 -21.25
CA ILE A 208 1.13 -1.68 -22.19
C ILE A 208 0.78 -0.28 -22.72
N ASP A 209 0.75 0.70 -21.81
CA ASP A 209 0.47 2.10 -22.09
C ASP A 209 1.59 2.99 -21.52
N ARG A 210 1.97 4.03 -22.26
CA ARG A 210 2.95 5.02 -21.79
C ARG A 210 2.44 5.78 -20.58
N ARG A 211 3.34 6.07 -19.64
CA ARG A 211 3.04 6.86 -18.44
C ARG A 211 3.42 8.32 -18.65
N ASP A 212 2.79 8.94 -19.64
CA ASP A 212 3.02 10.33 -20.01
C ASP A 212 2.27 11.33 -19.11
N GLU A 213 2.37 12.63 -19.42
CA GLU A 213 1.65 13.68 -18.68
C GLU A 213 0.12 13.50 -18.71
N LYS A 214 -0.44 12.85 -19.74
CA LYS A 214 -1.88 12.55 -19.78
C LYS A 214 -2.23 11.47 -18.76
N TRP A 215 -1.42 10.42 -18.66
CA TRP A 215 -1.57 9.38 -17.66
C TRP A 215 -1.50 9.97 -16.24
N ILE A 216 -0.51 10.82 -15.98
CA ILE A 216 -0.32 11.49 -14.68
C ILE A 216 -1.54 12.38 -14.36
N ALA A 217 -1.97 13.21 -15.29
CA ALA A 217 -3.09 14.13 -15.08
C ALA A 217 -4.41 13.39 -14.82
N ALA A 218 -4.66 12.29 -15.54
CA ALA A 218 -5.84 11.44 -15.32
C ALA A 218 -5.85 10.87 -13.90
N ARG A 219 -4.71 10.37 -13.42
CA ARG A 219 -4.53 9.82 -12.08
C ARG A 219 -4.72 10.85 -10.98
N GLU A 220 -4.09 12.01 -11.12
CA GLU A 220 -4.24 13.11 -10.17
C GLU A 220 -5.67 13.64 -10.12
N ALA A 221 -6.41 13.58 -11.23
CA ALA A 221 -7.83 13.93 -11.27
C ALA A 221 -8.72 12.89 -10.56
N MET A 222 -8.41 11.59 -10.68
CA MET A 222 -9.13 10.52 -9.97
C MET A 222 -8.99 10.66 -8.45
N LEU A 223 -7.78 10.95 -7.98
CA LEU A 223 -7.47 11.12 -6.55
C LEU A 223 -8.16 12.36 -5.93
N LYS A 224 -8.56 13.34 -6.73
CA LYS A 224 -9.34 14.51 -6.27
C LYS A 224 -10.86 14.25 -6.20
N LYS A 225 -11.35 13.19 -6.83
CA LYS A 225 -12.78 12.86 -6.91
C LYS A 225 -13.24 11.84 -5.85
N GLY A 226 -12.32 11.05 -5.31
CA GLY A 226 -12.56 10.14 -4.17
C GLY A 226 -12.29 10.81 -2.83
#